data_AF-A0A1G8ZUN8-F1
#
_entry.id   AF-A0A1G8ZUN8-F1
#
_cell.length_a   1.000
_cell.length_b   1.000
_cell.length_c   1.000
_cell.angle_alpha   90.00
_cell.angle_beta   90.00
_cell.angle_gamma   90.00
#
_symmetry.space_group_name_H-M   'P 1'
#
loop_
_entity.id
_entity.type
_entity.pdbx_description
1 polymer ?
#
loop_
_entity_poly.entity_id
_entity_poly.type
_entity_poly.pdbx_seq_one_letter_code
_entity_poly.pdbx_strand_id
1 'polypeptide(L)'
;MEHFSIGIVSFAFAFLFPTLYFVGFQVRRLGAWSKREEGPKDRIGFFLLVAAIFGFAVGSFAQPLWNKADECKAAGQPVLSCTLFSK
;
A
#
# COMPACT_ATOMS: atom_id res chain seq x y z
N MET A 1 -19.17 -12.58 -5.56
CA MET A 1 -18.34 -11.44 -5.15
C MET A 1 -16.96 -11.95 -4.84
N GLU A 2 -16.02 -11.80 -5.76
CA GLU A 2 -14.62 -12.15 -5.51
C GLU A 2 -14.01 -11.03 -4.68
N HIS A 3 -14.11 -11.13 -3.35
CA HIS A 3 -13.59 -10.12 -2.42
C HIS A 3 -12.05 -10.15 -2.29
N PHE A 4 -11.41 -11.12 -2.94
CA PHE A 4 -9.99 -11.38 -2.81
C PHE A 4 -9.43 -11.76 -4.18
N SER A 5 -8.43 -11.01 -4.64
CA SER A 5 -7.70 -11.30 -5.88
C SER A 5 -6.24 -10.94 -5.71
N ILE A 6 -5.33 -11.78 -6.20
CA ILE A 6 -3.87 -11.56 -6.12
C ILE A 6 -3.35 -11.12 -7.49
N GLY A 7 -2.57 -10.05 -7.53
CA GLY A 7 -2.12 -9.44 -8.78
C GLY A 7 -1.38 -8.13 -8.53
N ILE A 8 -1.34 -7.25 -9.53
CA ILE A 8 -0.36 -6.16 -9.57
C ILE A 8 -0.55 -5.16 -8.42
N VAL A 9 -1.80 -4.95 -7.98
CA VAL A 9 -2.12 -4.07 -6.85
C VAL A 9 -1.67 -4.69 -5.53
N SER A 10 -1.86 -6.00 -5.34
CA SER A 10 -1.33 -6.72 -4.17
C SER A 10 0.17 -6.54 -4.00
N PHE A 11 0.94 -6.74 -5.09
CA PHE A 11 2.39 -6.56 -5.06
C PHE A 11 2.79 -5.09 -4.91
N ALA A 12 2.11 -4.17 -5.59
CA ALA A 12 2.38 -2.74 -5.47
C ALA A 12 2.25 -2.27 -4.01
N PHE A 13 1.17 -2.64 -3.33
CA PHE A 13 0.96 -2.31 -1.92
C PHE A 13 1.95 -3.02 -0.99
N ALA A 14 2.33 -4.27 -1.31
CA ALA A 14 3.35 -5.02 -0.57
C ALA A 14 4.73 -4.33 -0.58
N PHE A 15 5.07 -3.56 -1.62
CA PHE A 15 6.30 -2.76 -1.67
C PHE A 15 6.10 -1.32 -1.16
N LEU A 16 4.94 -0.72 -1.43
CA LEU A 16 4.62 0.65 -1.02
C LEU A 16 4.68 0.81 0.50
N PHE A 17 4.05 -0.11 1.25
CA PHE A 17 3.96 -0.01 2.71
C PHE A 17 5.32 -0.10 3.41
N PRO A 18 6.19 -1.10 3.12
CA PRO A 18 7.55 -1.13 3.63
C PRO A 18 8.37 0.09 3.23
N THR A 19 8.22 0.58 2.00
CA THR A 19 8.94 1.76 1.52
C THR A 19 8.54 2.99 2.32
N LEU A 20 7.24 3.22 2.55
CA LEU A 20 6.74 4.32 3.37
C LEU A 20 7.24 4.22 4.82
N TYR A 21 7.22 3.01 5.40
CA TYR A 21 7.77 2.78 6.73
C TYR A 21 9.26 3.12 6.79
N PHE A 22 10.04 2.67 5.79
CA PHE A 22 11.47 2.93 5.71
C PHE A 22 11.76 4.42 5.58
N VAL A 23 11.05 5.13 4.71
CA VAL A 23 11.18 6.59 4.55
C VAL A 23 10.87 7.29 5.87
N GLY A 24 9.78 6.93 6.55
CA GLY A 24 9.44 7.49 7.86
C GLY A 24 10.49 7.18 8.94
N PHE A 25 11.12 6.01 8.90
CA PHE A 25 12.26 5.68 9.74
C PHE A 25 13.47 6.58 9.46
N GLN A 26 13.81 6.81 8.18
CA GLN A 26 14.92 7.71 7.82
C GLN A 26 14.66 9.15 8.26
N VAL A 27 13.43 9.64 8.09
CA VAL A 27 13.06 10.98 8.57
C VAL A 27 13.25 11.10 10.08
N ARG A 28 12.82 10.10 10.86
CA ARG A 28 13.03 10.07 12.32
C ARG A 28 14.52 10.02 12.68
N ARG A 29 15.31 9.23 11.94
CA ARG A 29 16.77 9.14 12.13
C ARG A 29 17.46 10.47 11.84
N LEU A 30 17.08 11.15 10.75
CA LEU A 30 17.60 12.48 10.41
C LEU A 30 17.19 13.52 11.46
N GLY A 31 15.96 13.46 11.96
CA GLY A 31 15.48 14.30 13.05
C GLY A 31 16.32 14.13 14.32
N ALA A 32 16.54 12.89 14.77
CA ALA A 32 17.38 12.59 15.93
C ALA A 32 18.83 13.05 15.71
N TRP A 33 19.38 12.80 14.52
CA TRP A 33 20.72 13.27 14.15
C TRP A 33 20.84 14.80 14.24
N SER A 34 19.85 15.54 13.72
CA SER A 34 19.85 17.02 13.77
C SER A 34 19.85 17.58 15.19
N LYS A 35 19.23 16.85 16.13
CA LYS A 35 19.14 17.21 17.55
C LYS A 35 20.26 16.63 18.42
N ARG A 36 21.18 15.86 17.82
CA ARG A 36 22.20 15.06 18.54
C ARG A 36 21.58 14.11 19.58
N GLU A 37 20.35 13.65 19.32
CA GLU A 37 19.65 12.67 20.14
C GLU A 37 19.99 11.24 19.68
N GLU A 38 19.73 10.27 20.55
CA GLU A 38 19.86 8.86 20.16
C GLU A 38 18.88 8.52 19.03
N GLY A 39 19.38 7.83 18.01
CA GLY A 39 18.59 7.40 16.87
C GLY A 39 17.55 6.32 17.24
N PRO A 40 16.56 6.10 16.36
CA PRO A 40 15.53 5.07 16.58
C PRO A 40 16.14 3.67 16.65
N LYS A 41 15.80 2.91 17.71
CA LYS A 41 16.26 1.54 17.99
C LYS A 41 15.30 0.45 17.46
N ASP A 42 14.42 0.82 16.54
CA ASP A 42 13.40 -0.07 15.98
C ASP A 42 14.05 -1.29 15.31
N ARG A 43 13.42 -2.47 15.44
CA ARG A 43 13.79 -3.66 14.65
C ARG A 43 13.27 -3.53 13.22
N ILE A 44 13.95 -2.72 12.42
CA ILE A 44 13.52 -2.31 11.07
C ILE A 44 13.11 -3.52 10.23
N GLY A 45 13.90 -4.60 10.21
CA GLY A 45 13.60 -5.79 9.41
C GLY A 45 12.28 -6.46 9.77
N PHE A 46 11.93 -6.51 11.07
CA PHE A 46 10.64 -7.06 11.52
C PHE A 46 9.48 -6.18 11.05
N PHE A 47 9.59 -4.85 11.23
CA PHE A 47 8.53 -3.94 10.83
C PHE A 47 8.36 -3.84 9.31
N LEU A 48 9.44 -3.95 8.53
CA LEU A 48 9.35 -4.03 7.07
C LEU A 48 8.61 -5.29 6.63
N LEU A 49 8.88 -6.43 7.24
CA LEU A 49 8.18 -7.68 6.94
C LEU A 49 6.70 -7.59 7.31
N VAL A 50 6.37 -7.06 8.49
CA VAL A 50 4.98 -6.84 8.92
C VAL A 50 4.26 -5.88 7.96
N ALA A 51 4.91 -4.77 7.58
CA ALA A 51 4.36 -3.82 6.63
C ALA A 51 4.14 -4.43 5.24
N ALA A 52 5.02 -5.34 4.80
CA ALA A 52 4.89 -6.03 3.52
C ALA A 52 3.70 -6.99 3.52
N ILE A 53 3.54 -7.78 4.58
CA ILE A 53 2.40 -8.69 4.75
C ILE A 53 1.09 -7.89 4.79
N PHE A 54 1.07 -6.80 5.55
CA PHE A 54 -0.10 -5.94 5.65
C PHE A 54 -0.44 -5.27 4.31
N GLY A 55 0.57 -4.73 3.62
CA GLY A 55 0.41 -4.16 2.28
C GLY A 55 -0.11 -5.18 1.27
N PHE A 56 0.42 -6.40 1.29
CA PHE A 56 -0.06 -7.48 0.42
C PHE A 56 -1.52 -7.85 0.70
N ALA A 57 -1.90 -7.97 1.98
CA ALA A 57 -3.27 -8.27 2.38
C ALA A 57 -4.22 -7.16 1.91
N VAL A 58 -3.92 -5.90 2.23
CA VAL A 58 -4.73 -4.74 1.83
C VAL A 58 -4.82 -4.63 0.30
N GLY A 59 -3.71 -4.80 -0.40
CA GLY A 59 -3.68 -4.76 -1.86
C GLY A 59 -4.52 -5.87 -2.49
N SER A 60 -4.59 -7.05 -1.87
CA SER A 60 -5.42 -8.17 -2.37
C SER A 60 -6.93 -7.93 -2.19
N PHE A 61 -7.32 -7.16 -1.17
CA PHE A 61 -8.70 -6.66 -1.02
C PHE A 61 -9.01 -5.49 -1.95
N ALA A 62 -8.02 -4.64 -2.24
CA ALA A 62 -8.17 -3.51 -3.16
C ALA A 62 -8.17 -3.92 -4.64
N GLN A 63 -7.59 -5.07 -4.95
CA GLN A 63 -7.46 -5.55 -6.32
C GLN A 63 -8.77 -5.76 -7.09
N PRO A 64 -9.83 -6.38 -6.54
CA PRO A 64 -11.10 -6.48 -7.26
C PRO A 64 -11.73 -5.11 -7.56
N LEU A 65 -11.51 -4.10 -6.70
CA LEU A 65 -11.93 -2.73 -6.98
C LEU A 65 -11.15 -2.15 -8.18
N TRP A 66 -9.85 -2.45 -8.26
CA TRP A 66 -9.00 -2.05 -9.38
C TRP A 66 -9.42 -2.72 -10.69
N ASN A 67 -9.72 -4.01 -10.68
CA ASN A 67 -10.19 -4.72 -11.88
C ASN A 67 -11.50 -4.11 -12.40
N LYS A 68 -12.45 -3.81 -11.51
CA LYS A 68 -13.68 -3.10 -11.90
C LYS A 68 -13.39 -1.71 -12.47
N ALA A 69 -12.42 -0.99 -11.89
CA ALA A 69 -12.02 0.32 -12.39
C ALA A 69 -11.43 0.23 -13.81
N ASP A 70 -10.59 -0.77 -14.09
CA ASP A 70 -9.99 -0.99 -15.41
C ASP A 70 -11.03 -1.43 -16.45
N GLU A 71 -11.99 -2.28 -16.09
CA GLU A 71 -13.14 -2.63 -16.95
C GLU A 71 -13.99 -1.39 -17.30
N CYS A 72 -14.28 -0.54 -16.31
CA CYS A 72 -15.03 0.70 -16.51
C CYS A 72 -14.27 1.72 -17.39
N LYS A 73 -12.94 1.80 -17.25
CA LYS A 73 -12.08 2.60 -18.14
C LYS A 73 -12.11 2.07 -19.58
N ALA A 74 -12.04 0.76 -19.75
CA ALA A 74 -12.10 0.13 -21.08
C ALA A 74 -13.47 0.37 -21.75
N ALA A 75 -14.55 0.45 -20.97
CA ALA A 75 -15.89 0.81 -21.43
C ALA A 75 -16.11 2.31 -21.72
N GLY A 76 -15.09 3.17 -21.51
CA GLY A 76 -15.19 4.62 -21.74
C GLY A 76 -16.09 5.36 -20.75
N GLN A 77 -16.45 4.73 -19.62
CA GLN A 77 -17.30 5.31 -18.58
C GLN A 77 -16.47 6.03 -17.52
N PRO A 78 -17.04 7.02 -16.80
CA PRO A 78 -16.34 7.64 -15.68
C PRO A 78 -16.09 6.60 -14.58
N VAL A 79 -14.82 6.40 -14.25
CA VAL A 79 -14.35 5.35 -13.33
C VAL A 79 -15.08 5.43 -11.99
N LEU A 80 -15.23 6.63 -11.44
CA LEU A 80 -15.91 6.88 -10.17
C LEU A 80 -17.39 6.48 -10.18
N SER A 81 -18.13 6.81 -11.24
CA SER A 81 -19.55 6.48 -11.32
C SER A 81 -19.76 4.99 -11.51
N CYS A 82 -18.89 4.34 -12.29
CA CYS A 82 -19.01 2.93 -12.59
C CYS A 82 -18.56 2.04 -11.42
N THR A 83 -17.56 2.43 -10.62
CA THR A 83 -17.16 1.65 -9.44
C THR A 83 -18.08 1.82 -8.23
N LEU A 84 -18.75 2.97 -8.07
CA LEU A 84 -19.63 3.27 -6.92
C LEU A 84 -21.12 3.03 -7.18
N PHE A 85 -21.58 3.16 -8.44
CA PHE A 85 -23.00 3.03 -8.80
C PHE A 85 -23.31 1.83 -9.71
N SER A 86 -22.33 0.99 -10.07
CA SER A 86 -22.62 -0.28 -10.74
C SER A 86 -23.36 -1.20 -9.76
N LYS A 87 -24.67 -1.31 -9.99
CA LYS A 87 -25.56 -2.28 -9.36
C LYS A 87 -25.14 -3.71 -9.70
#